data_AF-A0A3N5T898-F1
#
_entry.id   AF-A0A3N5T898-F1
#
_cell.length_a   1.000
_cell.length_b   1.000
_cell.length_c   1.000
_cell.angle_alpha   90.00
_cell.angle_beta   90.00
_cell.angle_gamma   90.00
#
_symmetry.space_group_name_H-M   'P 1'
#
loop_
_entity.id
_entity.type
_entity.pdbx_description
1 polymer ?
#
loop_
_entity_poly.entity_id
_entity_poly.type
_entity_poly.pdbx_seq_one_letter_code
_entity_poly.pdbx_strand_id
1 'polypeptide(L)'
;MAITKKRKALPKKTLAKKPAVKKAGTSASSNGKKAVFVPTKLKLLRPIPSDIEIAQAGKLKPVLQIAAELGIRENELELYGPYKAKVKLEILDRLAKRPNGKYIDVTAITPTPLGEGKSTT
;
A
#
# COMPACT_ATOMS: atom_id res chain seq x y z
N MET A 1 -39.56 80.11 9.06
CA MET A 1 -39.67 78.68 9.44
C MET A 1 -38.44 77.95 8.91
N ALA A 2 -37.50 77.61 9.81
CA ALA A 2 -36.22 77.01 9.49
C ALA A 2 -36.33 75.47 9.46
N ILE A 3 -35.83 74.83 8.41
CA ILE A 3 -35.81 73.36 8.28
C ILE A 3 -34.37 72.89 8.54
N THR A 4 -34.09 72.46 9.76
CA THR A 4 -32.80 71.90 10.18
C THR A 4 -32.70 70.41 9.87
N LYS A 5 -31.79 70.05 8.95
CA LYS A 5 -31.45 68.67 8.56
C LYS A 5 -30.65 67.99 9.69
N LYS A 6 -31.28 67.12 10.48
CA LYS A 6 -30.58 66.19 11.40
C LYS A 6 -29.89 65.08 10.59
N ARG A 7 -28.55 65.08 10.56
CA ARG A 7 -27.73 63.97 10.04
C ARG A 7 -27.80 62.80 11.02
N LYS A 8 -28.31 61.66 10.58
CA LYS A 8 -28.39 60.41 11.36
C LYS A 8 -27.03 59.70 11.28
N ALA A 9 -26.36 59.54 12.43
CA ALA A 9 -25.09 58.82 12.53
C ALA A 9 -25.30 57.31 12.30
N LEU A 10 -24.43 56.71 11.48
CA LEU A 10 -24.36 55.26 11.25
C LEU A 10 -23.76 54.57 12.48
N PRO A 11 -24.28 53.41 12.92
CA PRO A 11 -23.72 52.70 14.07
C PRO A 11 -22.37 52.05 13.72
N LYS A 12 -21.40 52.20 14.63
CA LYS A 12 -20.05 51.62 14.55
C LYS A 12 -20.16 50.08 14.52
N LYS A 13 -19.63 49.46 13.45
CA LYS A 13 -19.42 48.00 13.36
C LYS A 13 -18.45 47.55 14.46
N THR A 14 -18.94 46.81 15.44
CA THR A 14 -18.12 46.03 16.37
C THR A 14 -17.51 44.84 15.61
N LEU A 15 -16.18 44.74 15.61
CA LEU A 15 -15.44 43.60 15.06
C LEU A 15 -15.74 42.34 15.90
N ALA A 16 -16.48 41.40 15.31
CA ALA A 16 -16.67 40.07 15.87
C ALA A 16 -15.32 39.31 15.91
N LYS A 17 -14.94 38.85 17.09
CA LYS A 17 -13.79 37.96 17.31
C LYS A 17 -14.00 36.66 16.49
N LYS A 18 -13.08 36.35 15.58
CA LYS A 18 -13.00 35.03 14.91
C LYS A 18 -12.86 33.93 15.98
N PRO A 19 -13.62 32.82 15.91
CA PRO A 19 -13.39 31.70 16.81
C PRO A 19 -12.09 30.99 16.40
N ALA A 20 -11.28 30.66 17.41
CA ALA A 20 -10.04 29.91 17.25
C ALA A 20 -10.29 28.53 16.66
N VAL A 21 -9.59 28.19 15.58
CA VAL A 21 -9.56 26.84 15.01
C VAL A 21 -8.85 25.92 16.00
N LYS A 22 -9.62 25.06 16.70
CA LYS A 22 -9.06 23.96 17.47
C LYS A 22 -8.46 22.94 16.49
N LYS A 23 -7.13 22.86 16.43
CA LYS A 23 -6.40 21.66 15.98
C LYS A 23 -6.71 20.52 16.97
N ALA A 24 -7.68 19.67 16.63
CA ALA A 24 -7.81 18.37 17.26
C ALA A 24 -7.08 17.36 16.37
N GLY A 25 -5.83 17.08 16.72
CA GLY A 25 -5.20 15.85 16.31
C GLY A 25 -5.99 14.71 16.93
N THR A 26 -6.65 13.92 16.09
CA THR A 26 -7.15 12.61 16.49
C THR A 26 -6.43 11.61 15.60
N SER A 27 -5.31 11.12 16.13
CA SER A 27 -4.62 9.92 15.66
C SER A 27 -5.57 8.73 15.83
N ALA A 28 -6.48 8.57 14.89
CA ALA A 28 -7.21 7.32 14.71
C ALA A 28 -6.20 6.28 14.20
N SER A 29 -5.51 5.65 15.14
CA SER A 29 -4.79 4.40 14.92
C SER A 29 -5.83 3.39 14.43
N SER A 30 -5.95 3.26 13.10
CA SER A 30 -6.65 2.14 12.53
C SER A 30 -5.78 0.93 12.82
N ASN A 31 -6.19 0.16 13.83
CA ASN A 31 -5.68 -1.18 14.11
C ASN A 31 -5.87 -2.02 12.84
N GLY A 32 -4.90 -1.92 11.93
CA GLY A 32 -4.87 -2.66 10.69
C GLY A 32 -4.72 -4.12 11.05
N LYS A 33 -5.78 -4.89 10.80
CA LYS A 33 -5.73 -6.37 10.78
C LYS A 33 -4.43 -6.74 10.05
N LYS A 34 -3.47 -7.34 10.76
CA LYS A 34 -2.25 -7.87 10.13
C LYS A 34 -2.73 -8.84 9.07
N ALA A 35 -2.41 -8.57 7.81
CA ALA A 35 -2.73 -9.49 6.74
C ALA A 35 -1.97 -10.80 7.04
N VAL A 36 -2.73 -11.88 7.23
CA VAL A 36 -2.18 -13.18 7.62
C VAL A 36 -1.74 -13.88 6.35
N PHE A 37 -0.43 -13.86 6.08
CA PHE A 37 0.15 -14.64 4.99
C PHE A 37 0.03 -16.13 5.31
N VAL A 38 -0.53 -16.91 4.38
CA VAL A 38 -0.68 -18.37 4.55
C VAL A 38 0.26 -19.07 3.57
N PRO A 39 1.30 -19.78 4.00
CA PRO A 39 2.20 -20.45 3.05
C PRO A 39 1.49 -21.59 2.31
N THR A 40 1.81 -21.77 1.02
CA THR A 40 1.35 -22.93 0.24
C THR A 40 2.06 -24.19 0.76
N LYS A 41 1.29 -25.25 1.05
CA LYS A 41 1.84 -26.52 1.53
C LYS A 41 2.68 -27.19 0.44
N LEU A 42 3.91 -27.56 0.78
CA LEU A 42 4.83 -28.25 -0.11
C LEU A 42 4.69 -29.77 0.01
N LYS A 43 4.86 -30.48 -1.11
CA LYS A 43 4.96 -31.94 -1.16
C LYS A 43 6.35 -32.31 -1.67
N LEU A 44 7.15 -32.94 -0.82
CA LEU A 44 8.50 -33.36 -1.19
C LEU A 44 8.44 -34.70 -1.92
N LEU A 45 9.03 -34.76 -3.10
CA LEU A 45 9.10 -35.96 -3.94
C LEU A 45 10.55 -36.45 -4.03
N ARG A 46 10.74 -37.76 -4.16
CA ARG A 46 12.03 -38.40 -4.42
C ARG A 46 11.85 -39.52 -5.45
N PRO A 47 12.65 -39.57 -6.54
CA PRO A 47 13.69 -38.62 -6.93
C PRO A 47 13.14 -37.21 -7.22
N ILE A 48 14.02 -36.20 -7.25
CA ILE A 48 13.62 -34.80 -7.51
C ILE A 48 13.19 -34.72 -8.99
N PRO A 49 11.95 -34.28 -9.30
CA PRO A 49 11.50 -34.09 -10.68
C PRO A 49 12.23 -32.92 -11.36
N SER A 50 12.06 -32.81 -12.68
CA SER A 50 12.57 -31.65 -13.43
C SER A 50 11.83 -30.35 -13.06
N ASP A 51 12.46 -29.19 -13.28
CA ASP A 51 11.90 -27.88 -12.93
C ASP A 51 10.51 -27.64 -13.57
N ILE A 52 10.33 -28.06 -14.81
CA ILE A 52 9.06 -27.90 -15.52
C ILE A 52 7.95 -28.78 -14.92
N GLU A 53 8.26 -30.01 -14.50
CA GLU A 53 7.31 -30.89 -13.82
C GLU A 53 6.90 -30.33 -12.46
N ILE A 54 7.86 -29.77 -11.72
CA ILE A 54 7.60 -29.10 -10.44
C ILE A 54 6.69 -27.88 -10.66
N ALA A 55 6.97 -27.06 -11.68
CA ALA A 55 6.18 -25.89 -12.00
C ALA A 55 4.73 -26.25 -12.40
N GLN A 56 4.55 -27.29 -13.22
CA GLN A 56 3.23 -27.76 -13.65
C GLN A 56 2.42 -28.41 -12.53
N ALA A 57 3.07 -29.11 -11.59
CA ALA A 57 2.42 -29.71 -10.43
C ALA A 57 2.05 -28.68 -9.34
N GLY A 58 2.55 -27.45 -9.44
CA GLY A 58 2.35 -26.38 -8.47
C GLY A 58 0.89 -25.97 -8.31
N LYS A 59 0.38 -26.02 -7.07
CA LYS A 59 -0.94 -25.45 -6.73
C LYS A 59 -0.81 -23.94 -6.47
N LEU A 60 -1.04 -23.15 -7.50
CA LEU A 60 -0.95 -21.69 -7.44
C LEU A 60 -2.14 -21.08 -6.69
N LYS A 61 -1.87 -20.05 -5.89
CA LYS A 61 -2.93 -19.17 -5.37
C LYS A 61 -3.30 -18.13 -6.43
N PRO A 62 -4.59 -17.77 -6.58
CA PRO A 62 -4.98 -16.63 -7.40
C PRO A 62 -4.24 -15.36 -6.97
N VAL A 63 -3.85 -14.53 -7.93
CA VAL A 63 -3.07 -13.31 -7.64
C VAL A 63 -3.85 -12.32 -6.75
N LEU A 64 -5.17 -12.32 -6.85
CA LEU A 64 -6.05 -11.52 -5.98
C LEU A 64 -5.97 -11.95 -4.51
N GLN A 65 -5.87 -13.25 -4.25
CA GLN A 65 -5.68 -13.75 -2.88
C GLN A 65 -4.34 -13.29 -2.33
N ILE A 66 -3.26 -13.39 -3.12
CA ILE A 66 -1.93 -12.93 -2.74
C ILE A 66 -1.94 -11.41 -2.45
N ALA A 67 -2.59 -10.62 -3.31
CA ALA A 67 -2.71 -9.18 -3.12
C ALA A 67 -3.43 -8.81 -1.82
N ALA A 68 -4.53 -9.51 -1.50
CA ALA A 68 -5.25 -9.32 -0.24
C ALA A 68 -4.37 -9.68 0.98
N GLU A 69 -3.61 -10.78 0.92
CA GLU A 69 -2.63 -11.17 1.95
C GLU A 69 -1.49 -10.15 2.13
N LEU A 70 -1.23 -9.29 1.14
CA LEU A 70 -0.23 -8.21 1.20
C LEU A 70 -0.85 -6.82 1.48
N GLY A 71 -2.17 -6.70 1.53
CA GLY A 71 -2.87 -5.42 1.71
C GLY A 71 -2.83 -4.50 0.47
N ILE A 72 -2.68 -5.09 -0.72
CA ILE A 72 -2.87 -4.44 -2.01
C ILE A 72 -4.35 -4.50 -2.36
N ARG A 73 -4.94 -3.38 -2.77
CA ARG A 73 -6.36 -3.31 -3.10
C ARG A 73 -6.60 -3.75 -4.55
N GLU A 74 -7.78 -4.29 -4.83
CA GLU A 74 -8.12 -4.77 -6.18
C GLU A 74 -8.09 -3.66 -7.24
N ASN A 75 -8.49 -2.43 -6.87
CA ASN A 75 -8.47 -1.28 -7.78
C ASN A 75 -7.04 -0.78 -8.11
N GLU A 76 -6.04 -1.22 -7.36
CA GLU A 76 -4.61 -0.94 -7.55
C GLU A 76 -3.92 -1.99 -8.44
N LEU A 77 -4.70 -2.94 -8.99
CA LEU A 77 -4.21 -4.00 -9.85
C LEU A 77 -4.78 -3.90 -11.27
N GLU A 78 -3.98 -4.38 -12.22
CA GLU A 78 -4.42 -4.70 -13.58
C GLU A 78 -4.17 -6.19 -13.81
N LEU A 79 -5.24 -6.98 -13.93
CA LEU A 79 -5.15 -8.43 -14.01
C LEU A 79 -4.81 -8.92 -15.42
N TYR A 80 -3.93 -9.91 -15.49
CA TYR A 80 -3.54 -10.62 -16.72
C TYR A 80 -3.82 -12.11 -16.51
N GLY A 81 -5.11 -12.44 -16.51
CA GLY A 81 -5.60 -13.76 -16.09
C GLY A 81 -5.56 -13.94 -14.56
N PRO A 82 -5.75 -15.18 -14.07
CA PRO A 82 -5.97 -15.44 -12.64
C PRO A 82 -4.70 -15.39 -11.76
N TYR A 83 -3.51 -15.50 -12.36
CA TYR A 83 -2.25 -15.69 -11.62
C TYR A 83 -1.21 -14.59 -11.88
N LYS A 84 -1.54 -13.55 -12.65
CA LYS A 84 -0.63 -12.45 -12.97
C LYS A 84 -1.36 -11.12 -12.90
N ALA A 85 -0.69 -10.09 -12.41
CA ALA A 85 -1.21 -8.73 -12.39
C ALA A 85 -0.05 -7.72 -12.44
N LYS A 86 -0.32 -6.53 -13.00
CA LYS A 86 0.52 -5.35 -12.76
C LYS A 86 -0.01 -4.60 -11.54
N VAL A 87 0.88 -3.99 -10.77
CA VAL A 87 0.54 -3.10 -9.65
C VAL A 87 0.65 -1.67 -10.15
N LYS A 88 -0.39 -0.87 -9.93
CA LYS A 88 -0.41 0.55 -10.33
C LYS A 88 0.39 1.39 -9.33
N LEU A 89 1.04 2.45 -9.81
CA LEU A 89 2.01 3.22 -9.03
C LEU A 89 1.38 4.11 -7.95
N GLU A 90 0.08 4.44 -8.05
CA GLU A 90 -0.65 5.27 -7.09
C GLU A 90 -0.69 4.63 -5.68
N ILE A 91 -0.38 3.34 -5.59
CA ILE A 91 -0.21 2.64 -4.30
C ILE A 91 0.90 3.30 -3.45
N LEU A 92 1.94 3.86 -4.08
CA LEU A 92 3.07 4.49 -3.38
C LEU A 92 2.59 5.70 -2.56
N ASP A 93 1.68 6.51 -3.10
CA ASP A 93 1.12 7.67 -2.40
C ASP A 93 0.34 7.26 -1.15
N ARG A 94 -0.44 6.18 -1.25
CA ARG A 94 -1.19 5.62 -0.12
C ARG A 94 -0.25 5.07 0.95
N LEU A 95 0.86 4.48 0.54
CA LEU A 95 1.82 3.81 1.42
C LEU A 95 2.93 4.73 1.91
N ALA A 96 3.01 5.98 1.48
CA ALA A 96 4.11 6.93 1.78
C ALA A 96 4.40 7.13 3.28
N LYS A 97 3.42 6.90 4.16
CA LYS A 97 3.59 7.02 5.63
C LYS A 97 3.98 5.71 6.31
N ARG A 98 4.02 4.59 5.58
CA ARG A 98 4.42 3.30 6.16
C ARG A 98 5.95 3.24 6.23
N PRO A 99 6.52 2.70 7.32
CA PRO A 99 7.94 2.46 7.38
C PRO A 99 8.36 1.43 6.33
N ASN A 100 9.54 1.60 5.76
CA ASN A 100 10.11 0.63 4.83
C ASN A 100 10.36 -0.72 5.52
N GLY A 101 10.21 -1.79 4.75
CA GLY A 101 10.63 -3.14 5.16
C GLY A 101 12.15 -3.27 5.22
N LYS A 102 12.62 -4.48 5.55
CA LYS A 102 14.06 -4.80 5.45
C LYS A 102 14.44 -4.97 3.98
N TYR A 103 15.54 -4.33 3.58
CA TYR A 103 16.15 -4.53 2.27
C TYR A 103 17.26 -5.57 2.40
N ILE A 104 17.18 -6.64 1.62
CA ILE A 104 18.14 -7.75 1.61
C ILE A 104 18.68 -7.85 0.18
N ASP A 105 19.98 -7.63 0.02
CA ASP A 105 20.67 -7.77 -1.26
C ASP A 105 21.30 -9.16 -1.36
N VAL A 106 20.88 -9.94 -2.36
CA VAL A 106 21.38 -11.29 -2.62
C VAL A 106 22.36 -11.25 -3.79
N THR A 107 23.65 -11.36 -3.46
CA THR A 107 24.76 -11.36 -4.41
C THR A 107 25.44 -12.73 -4.49
N ALA A 108 26.26 -12.92 -5.52
CA ALA A 108 27.08 -14.12 -5.70
C ALA A 108 28.52 -13.71 -6.03
N ILE A 109 29.41 -14.69 -5.97
CA ILE A 109 30.78 -14.56 -6.51
C ILE A 109 30.74 -14.42 -8.04
N THR A 110 31.91 -14.18 -8.65
CA THR A 110 32.07 -14.23 -10.10
C THR A 110 31.52 -15.54 -10.67
N PRO A 111 30.69 -15.52 -11.73
CA PRO A 111 30.10 -16.73 -12.30
C PRO A 111 31.15 -17.76 -12.71
N THR A 112 30.89 -19.01 -12.37
CA THR A 112 31.68 -20.19 -12.71
C THR A 112 30.81 -21.18 -13.50
N PRO A 113 31.42 -22.10 -14.29
CA PRO A 113 30.66 -23.07 -15.07
C PRO A 113 29.79 -24.03 -14.24
N LEU A 114 30.10 -24.21 -12.95
CA LEU A 114 29.35 -25.09 -12.06
C LEU A 114 28.00 -24.48 -11.64
N GLY A 115 27.85 -23.16 -11.78
CA GLY A 115 26.67 -22.41 -11.40
C GLY A 115 26.58 -22.19 -9.89
N GLU A 116 26.21 -20.96 -9.50
CA GLU A 116 26.16 -20.56 -8.09
C GLU A 116 24.75 -20.70 -7.50
N GLY A 117 23.73 -20.85 -8.34
CA GLY A 117 22.34 -21.01 -7.88
C GLY A 117 21.77 -19.77 -7.18
N LYS A 118 22.27 -18.56 -7.49
CA LYS A 118 21.90 -17.30 -6.83
C LYS A 118 20.38 -17.05 -6.77
N SER A 119 19.65 -17.29 -7.86
CA SER A 119 18.20 -17.04 -7.91
C SER A 119 17.37 -18.10 -7.17
N THR A 120 17.98 -19.24 -6.84
CA THR A 120 17.32 -20.36 -6.13
C THR A 120 17.42 -20.21 -4.61
N THR A 121 18.43 -19.49 -4.11
CA THR A 121 18.71 -19.25 -2.67
C THR A 121 17.87 -18.10 -2.14
#